data_AF-A0A149U5B9-F1
#
_entry.id   AF-A0A149U5B9-F1
#
_cell.length_a   1.000
_cell.length_b   1.000
_cell.length_c   1.000
_cell.angle_alpha   90.00
_cell.angle_beta   90.00
_cell.angle_gamma   90.00
#
_symmetry.space_group_name_H-M   'P 1'
#
loop_
_entity.id
_entity.type
_entity.pdbx_description
1 polymer ?
#
loop_
_entity_poly.entity_id
_entity_poly.type
_entity_poly.pdbx_seq_one_letter_code
_entity_poly.pdbx_strand_id
1 'polypeptide(L)'
;MQIDVSKKRERACQLLRNVQSAQCVLKIKIDEFTDYILNTRFDASYVNTKTSSMIMSYSAMLEVQRIILEGLAKTPPSGKVVLSPELTGVLRSYGLISR
;
A
#
# COMPACT_ATOMS: atom_id res chain seq x y z
N MET A 1 11.22 -10.64 -24.72
CA MET A 1 12.22 -9.72 -24.11
C MET A 1 12.33 -10.04 -22.62
N GLN A 2 13.53 -10.22 -22.07
CA GLN A 2 13.70 -10.43 -20.63
C GLN A 2 14.13 -9.13 -19.97
N ILE A 3 13.46 -8.74 -18.90
CA ILE A 3 13.83 -7.57 -18.10
C ILE A 3 14.23 -8.02 -16.68
N ASP A 4 15.16 -7.27 -16.10
CA ASP A 4 15.51 -7.39 -14.69
C ASP A 4 14.81 -6.28 -13.91
N VAL A 5 13.88 -6.67 -13.03
CA VAL A 5 13.14 -5.79 -12.14
C VAL A 5 13.48 -6.03 -10.67
N SER A 6 14.58 -6.71 -10.36
CA SER A 6 15.04 -7.01 -8.98
C SER A 6 15.06 -5.76 -8.09
N LYS A 7 15.69 -4.66 -8.55
CA LYS A 7 15.70 -3.38 -7.83
C LYS A 7 14.30 -2.78 -7.62
N LYS A 8 13.41 -2.92 -8.61
CA LYS A 8 12.01 -2.44 -8.50
C LYS A 8 11.23 -3.30 -7.49
N ARG A 9 11.43 -4.61 -7.50
CA ARG A 9 10.87 -5.55 -6.53
C ARG A 9 11.34 -5.23 -5.11
N GLU A 10 12.63 -5.00 -4.92
CA GLU A 10 13.20 -4.62 -3.62
C GLU A 10 12.58 -3.32 -3.08
N ARG A 11 12.44 -2.30 -3.94
CA ARG A 11 11.73 -1.06 -3.58
C ARG A 11 10.27 -1.31 -3.21
N ALA A 12 9.57 -2.17 -3.93
CA ALA A 12 8.19 -2.54 -3.60
C ALA A 12 8.10 -3.29 -2.25
N CYS A 13 9.04 -4.18 -1.95
CA CYS A 13 9.15 -4.82 -0.63
C CYS A 13 9.42 -3.80 0.49
N GLN A 14 10.28 -2.81 0.24
CA GLN A 14 10.53 -1.74 1.21
C GLN A 14 9.28 -0.86 1.40
N LEU A 15 8.57 -0.54 0.33
CA LEU A 15 7.32 0.20 0.42
C LEU A 15 6.26 -0.57 1.21
N LEU A 16 6.14 -1.89 0.99
CA LEU A 16 5.26 -2.74 1.78
C LEU A 16 5.57 -2.66 3.28
N ARG A 17 6.86 -2.76 3.65
CA ARG A 17 7.29 -2.60 5.05
C ARG A 17 6.90 -1.23 5.61
N ASN A 18 7.11 -0.16 4.86
CA ASN A 18 6.74 1.20 5.28
C ASN A 18 5.23 1.33 5.49
N VAL A 19 4.42 0.75 4.60
CA VAL A 19 2.95 0.74 4.73
C VAL A 19 2.51 -0.04 5.97
N GLN A 20 3.10 -1.22 6.22
CA GLN A 20 2.81 -2.01 7.42
C GLN A 20 3.21 -1.29 8.71
N SER A 21 4.35 -0.60 8.71
CA SER A 21 4.76 0.25 9.84
C SER A 21 3.78 1.40 10.07
N ALA A 22 3.34 2.07 9.02
CA ALA A 22 2.35 3.16 9.12
C ALA A 22 0.98 2.66 9.61
N GLN A 23 0.52 1.49 9.15
CA GLN A 23 -0.69 0.84 9.65
C GLN A 23 -0.62 0.53 11.15
N CYS A 24 0.54 0.05 11.62
CA CYS A 24 0.77 -0.21 13.04
C CYS A 24 0.64 1.07 13.87
N VAL A 25 1.28 2.16 13.43
CA VAL A 25 1.18 3.47 14.11
C VAL A 25 -0.27 3.97 14.11
N LEU A 26 -1.00 3.85 12.99
CA LEU A 26 -2.38 4.28 12.92
C LEU A 26 -3.29 3.48 13.85
N LYS A 27 -3.06 2.17 13.97
CA LYS A 27 -3.79 1.32 14.93
C LYS A 27 -3.57 1.80 16.36
N ILE A 28 -2.32 2.07 16.76
CA ILE A 28 -2.00 2.63 18.08
C ILE A 28 -2.75 3.95 18.30
N LYS A 29 -2.82 4.84 17.30
CA LYS A 29 -3.55 6.11 17.42
C LYS A 29 -5.07 5.95 17.53
N ILE A 30 -5.64 4.93 16.91
CA ILE A 30 -7.06 4.59 17.07
C ILE A 30 -7.31 4.10 18.51
N ASP A 31 -6.44 3.24 19.02
CA ASP A 31 -6.53 2.71 20.39
C ASP A 31 -6.39 3.85 21.41
N GLU A 32 -5.37 4.71 21.28
CA GLU A 32 -5.18 5.91 22.13
C GLU A 32 -6.39 6.84 22.10
N PHE A 33 -6.98 7.07 20.92
CA PHE A 33 -8.16 7.93 20.78
C PHE A 33 -9.39 7.30 21.47
N THR A 34 -9.53 5.99 21.38
CA THR A 34 -10.61 5.24 22.04
C THR A 34 -10.50 5.37 23.56
N ASP A 35 -9.30 5.14 24.12
CA ASP A 35 -9.04 5.31 25.56
C ASP A 35 -9.30 6.74 26.01
N TYR A 36 -8.90 7.73 25.22
CA TYR A 36 -9.10 9.14 25.54
C TYR A 36 -10.59 9.53 25.58
N ILE A 37 -11.41 9.02 24.65
CA ILE A 37 -12.85 9.23 24.64
C ILE A 37 -13.53 8.57 25.84
N LEU A 38 -13.12 7.37 26.24
CA LEU A 38 -13.68 6.69 27.42
C LEU A 38 -13.48 7.51 28.70
N ASN A 39 -12.41 8.30 28.78
CA ASN A 39 -12.05 9.09 29.94
C ASN A 39 -12.49 10.57 29.88
N THR A 40 -13.12 11.01 28.78
CA THR A 40 -13.43 12.43 28.54
C THR A 40 -14.84 12.61 27.98
N ARG A 41 -15.54 13.67 28.37
CA ARG A 41 -16.85 13.99 27.78
C ARG A 41 -16.67 14.77 26.47
N PHE A 42 -16.69 14.05 25.35
CA PHE A 42 -16.74 14.64 24.01
C PHE A 42 -18.16 14.67 23.45
N ASP A 43 -18.41 15.64 22.56
CA ASP A 43 -19.59 15.63 21.72
C ASP A 43 -19.54 14.43 20.75
N ALA A 44 -20.68 13.78 20.55
CA ALA A 44 -20.82 12.59 19.73
C ALA A 44 -20.48 12.86 18.25
N SER A 45 -20.78 14.06 17.74
CA SER A 45 -20.45 14.44 16.36
C SER A 45 -18.93 14.51 16.13
N TYR A 46 -18.18 15.06 17.09
CA TYR A 46 -16.73 15.09 17.04
C TYR A 46 -16.12 13.69 17.06
N VAL A 47 -16.58 12.83 17.99
CA VAL A 47 -16.14 11.44 18.09
C VAL A 47 -16.39 10.69 16.79
N ASN A 48 -17.61 10.75 16.25
CA ASN A 48 -17.95 10.07 14.99
C ASN A 48 -17.08 10.56 13.83
N THR A 49 -16.97 11.87 13.65
CA THR A 49 -16.18 12.44 12.54
C THR A 49 -14.72 11.99 12.61
N LYS A 50 -14.12 12.04 13.80
CA LYS A 50 -12.72 11.68 13.98
C LYS A 50 -12.50 10.17 13.81
N THR A 51 -13.35 9.34 14.42
CA THR A 51 -13.30 7.88 14.28
C THR A 51 -13.47 7.46 12.82
N SER A 52 -14.46 8.01 12.11
CA SER A 52 -14.65 7.74 10.68
C SER A 52 -13.42 8.11 9.85
N SER A 53 -12.80 9.27 10.11
CA SER A 53 -11.58 9.68 9.41
C SER A 53 -10.41 8.71 9.65
N MET A 54 -10.23 8.23 10.88
CA MET A 54 -9.18 7.25 11.19
C MET A 54 -9.45 5.88 10.52
N ILE A 55 -10.70 5.40 10.56
CA ILE A 55 -11.09 4.15 9.90
C ILE A 55 -10.84 4.25 8.39
N MET A 56 -11.27 5.32 7.74
CA MET A 56 -11.05 5.54 6.31
C MET A 56 -9.56 5.55 5.96
N SER A 57 -8.73 6.19 6.79
CA SER A 57 -7.28 6.20 6.61
C SER A 57 -6.68 4.80 6.72
N TYR A 58 -7.17 3.99 7.68
CA TYR A 58 -6.73 2.62 7.87
C TYR A 58 -7.13 1.72 6.68
N SER A 59 -8.37 1.82 6.22
CA SER A 59 -8.86 1.12 5.03
C SER A 59 -8.05 1.48 3.79
N ALA A 60 -7.70 2.76 3.59
CA ALA A 60 -6.86 3.17 2.47
C ALA A 60 -5.46 2.54 2.52
N MET A 61 -4.85 2.42 3.71
CA MET A 61 -3.56 1.73 3.84
C MET A 61 -3.64 0.23 3.55
N LEU A 62 -4.74 -0.44 3.91
CA LEU A 62 -4.97 -1.84 3.56
C LEU A 62 -5.06 -2.02 2.05
N GLU A 63 -5.73 -1.11 1.36
CA GLU A 63 -5.86 -1.14 -0.09
C GLU A 63 -4.50 -0.92 -0.79
N VAL A 64 -3.70 0.03 -0.31
CA VAL A 64 -2.33 0.22 -0.80
C VAL A 64 -1.48 -1.04 -0.59
N GLN A 65 -1.57 -1.68 0.59
CA GLN A 65 -0.87 -2.93 0.85
C GLN A 65 -1.32 -4.05 -0.11
N ARG A 66 -2.63 -4.20 -0.35
CA ARG A 66 -3.18 -5.19 -1.29
C ARG A 66 -2.60 -5.02 -2.68
N ILE A 67 -2.59 -3.78 -3.20
CA ILE A 67 -2.03 -3.45 -4.51
C ILE A 67 -0.55 -3.84 -4.61
N ILE A 68 0.25 -3.54 -3.57
CA ILE A 68 1.68 -3.88 -3.55
C ILE A 68 1.87 -5.40 -3.53
N LEU A 69 1.12 -6.13 -2.69
CA LEU A 69 1.20 -7.58 -2.57
C LEU A 69 0.82 -8.27 -3.89
N GLU A 70 -0.24 -7.82 -4.55
CA GLU A 70 -0.65 -8.35 -5.86
C GLU A 70 0.43 -8.13 -6.93
N GLY A 71 1.07 -6.97 -6.94
CA GLY A 71 2.21 -6.70 -7.82
C GLY A 71 3.42 -7.59 -7.53
N LEU A 72 3.74 -7.79 -6.25
CA LEU A 72 4.84 -8.66 -5.82
C LEU A 72 4.58 -10.14 -6.09
N ALA A 73 3.34 -10.62 -5.95
CA ALA A 73 2.95 -12.01 -6.22
C ALA A 73 3.10 -12.36 -7.71
N LYS A 74 2.83 -11.39 -8.59
CA LYS A 74 3.01 -11.53 -10.05
C LYS A 74 4.46 -11.34 -10.51
N THR A 75 5.37 -10.98 -9.61
CA THR A 75 6.78 -10.77 -9.92
C THR A 75 7.61 -11.94 -9.35
N PRO A 76 8.38 -12.68 -10.17
CA PRO A 76 9.23 -13.76 -9.70
C PRO A 76 10.22 -13.28 -8.62
N PRO A 77 10.57 -14.12 -7.62
CA PRO A 77 11.56 -13.77 -6.60
C PRO A 77 12.93 -13.37 -7.17
N SER A 78 13.31 -13.96 -8.31
CA SER A 78 14.55 -13.64 -9.03
C SER A 78 14.55 -12.26 -9.68
N GLY A 79 13.39 -11.59 -9.77
CA GLY A 79 13.24 -10.32 -10.49
C GLY A 79 13.37 -10.43 -12.01
N LYS A 80 13.60 -11.63 -12.56
CA LYS A 80 13.72 -11.86 -14.00
C LYS A 80 12.33 -12.13 -14.57
N VAL A 81 11.84 -11.21 -15.41
CA VAL A 81 10.52 -11.29 -16.04
C VAL A 81 10.68 -11.41 -17.54
N VAL A 82 10.01 -12.41 -18.13
CA VAL A 82 9.89 -12.53 -19.59
C VAL A 82 8.61 -11.81 -20.02
N LEU A 83 8.76 -10.75 -20.81
CA LEU A 83 7.64 -10.03 -21.38
C LEU A 83 7.17 -10.75 -22.66
N SER A 84 5.85 -10.98 -22.74
CA SER A 84 5.22 -11.38 -24.00
C SER A 84 5.30 -10.23 -25.03
N PRO A 85 5.22 -10.53 -26.34
CA PRO A 85 5.19 -9.50 -27.38
C PRO A 85 4.06 -8.48 -27.19
N GLU A 86 2.88 -8.95 -26.79
CA GLU A 86 1.68 -8.12 -26.57
C GLU A 86 1.91 -7.15 -25.41
N LEU A 87 2.41 -7.65 -24.27
CA LEU A 87 2.73 -6.82 -23.12
C LEU A 87 3.84 -5.80 -23.44
N THR A 88 4.85 -6.21 -24.21
CA THR A 88 5.91 -5.31 -24.66
C THR A 88 5.34 -4.16 -25.52
N GLY A 89 4.39 -4.47 -26.41
CA GLY A 89 3.67 -3.48 -27.22
C GLY A 89 2.91 -2.46 -26.37
N VAL A 90 2.15 -2.94 -25.38
CA VAL A 90 1.40 -2.09 -24.43
C VAL A 90 2.35 -1.22 -23.61
N LEU A 91 3.41 -1.80 -23.02
CA LEU A 91 4.35 -1.02 -22.21
C LEU A 91 5.05 0.07 -23.03
N ARG A 92 5.32 -0.18 -24.32
CA ARG A 92 5.86 0.83 -25.24
C ARG A 92 4.85 1.92 -25.58
N SER A 93 3.56 1.58 -25.82
CA SER A 93 2.54 2.59 -26.15
C SER A 93 2.30 3.57 -25.01
N TYR A 94 2.51 3.13 -23.77
CA TYR A 94 2.44 3.97 -22.57
C TYR A 94 3.80 4.55 -22.13
N GLY A 95 4.88 4.36 -22.89
CA GLY A 95 6.20 4.93 -22.57
C GLY A 95 6.87 4.35 -21.32
N LEU A 96 6.45 3.17 -20.88
CA LEU A 96 6.93 2.53 -19.64
C LEU A 96 8.24 1.75 -19.83
N ILE A 97 8.60 1.44 -21.09
CA ILE A 97 9.88 0.83 -21.48
C ILE A 97 10.40 1.50 -22.76
N SER A 98 11.73 1.64 -22.88
CA SER A 98 12.39 2.19 -24.08
C SER A 98 12.35 1.21 -25.25
N ARG A 99 12.58 1.73 -26.47
CA ARG A 99 12.64 0.92 -27.71
C ARG A 99 13.69 -0.17 -27.62
#